data_AF-A0A423T5W1-F1
#
_entry.id   AF-A0A423T5W1-F1
#
_cell.length_a   1.000
_cell.length_b   1.000
_cell.length_c   1.000
_cell.angle_alpha   90.00
_cell.angle_beta   90.00
_cell.angle_gamma   90.00
#
_symmetry.space_group_name_H-M   'P 1'
#
loop_
_entity.id
_entity.type
_entity.pdbx_description
1 polymer ?
#
loop_
_entity_poly.entity_id
_entity_poly.type
_entity_poly.pdbx_seq_one_letter_code
_entity_poly.pdbx_strand_id
1 'polypeptide(L)'
;MLNQGTACDRLYNVLLFPEGGWLVDSGLEDQDVDTSAKDTSSSRELRLDNQEPDRAQQMSVLRSIYIPQVTSLLQNILHSTENYKDSVRLADIIASEQHQLYKAFGSCELQRFLIKLQETSRELLDRNCDALGYPLQ
;
A
#
# COMPACT_ATOMS: atom_id res chain seq x y z
N MET A 1 0.43 -25.36 -16.13
CA MET A 1 0.83 -23.98 -16.46
C MET A 1 0.06 -23.08 -15.51
N LEU A 2 0.73 -22.50 -14.53
CA LEU A 2 0.09 -21.71 -13.47
C LEU A 2 -0.51 -20.42 -14.05
N ASN A 3 -1.73 -20.08 -13.63
CA ASN A 3 -2.49 -18.86 -13.95
C ASN A 3 -1.78 -17.58 -13.44
N GLN A 4 -0.55 -17.31 -13.86
CA GLN A 4 0.32 -16.26 -13.33
C GLN A 4 -0.19 -14.85 -13.66
N GLY A 5 -0.77 -14.64 -14.84
CA GLY A 5 -1.44 -13.38 -15.17
C GLY A 5 -2.51 -13.06 -14.13
N THR A 6 -3.36 -14.04 -13.80
CA THR A 6 -4.48 -13.84 -12.86
C THR A 6 -4.03 -13.45 -11.45
N ALA A 7 -2.87 -13.91 -10.97
CA ALA A 7 -2.40 -13.58 -9.62
C ALA A 7 -1.80 -12.18 -9.54
N CYS A 8 -0.89 -11.84 -10.46
CA CYS A 8 -0.31 -10.50 -10.54
C CYS A 8 -1.38 -9.44 -10.79
N ASP A 9 -2.31 -9.70 -11.72
CA ASP A 9 -3.42 -8.78 -12.04
C ASP A 9 -4.26 -8.48 -10.79
N ARG A 10 -4.56 -9.51 -9.98
CA ARG A 10 -5.31 -9.32 -8.72
C ARG A 10 -4.53 -8.50 -7.70
N LEU A 11 -3.21 -8.69 -7.60
CA LEU A 11 -2.38 -7.88 -6.68
C LEU A 11 -2.30 -6.43 -7.16
N TYR A 12 -2.14 -6.20 -8.47
CA TYR A 12 -2.20 -4.85 -9.05
C TYR A 12 -3.56 -4.19 -8.83
N ASN A 13 -4.67 -4.92 -8.92
CA ASN A 13 -5.99 -4.36 -8.64
C ASN A 13 -6.13 -3.85 -7.19
N VAL A 14 -5.42 -4.45 -6.23
CA VAL A 14 -5.39 -3.97 -4.84
C VAL A 14 -4.55 -2.69 -4.73
N LEU A 15 -3.39 -2.65 -5.38
CA LEU A 15 -2.47 -1.51 -5.31
C LEU A 15 -2.97 -0.30 -6.11
N LEU A 16 -3.57 -0.54 -7.27
CA LEU A 16 -4.05 0.44 -8.24
C LEU A 16 -5.58 0.56 -8.20
N PHE A 17 -6.18 0.32 -7.03
CA PHE A 17 -7.62 0.36 -6.88
C PHE A 17 -8.16 1.76 -7.32
N PRO A 18 -9.25 1.83 -8.10
CA PRO A 18 -9.81 3.10 -8.58
C PRO A 18 -10.27 4.04 -7.45
N GLU A 19 -10.53 5.31 -7.78
CA GLU A 19 -11.29 6.28 -6.94
C GLU A 19 -10.86 6.33 -5.46
N GLY A 20 -9.66 6.87 -5.21
CA GLY A 20 -9.11 7.07 -3.85
C GLY A 20 -8.26 5.91 -3.32
N GLY A 21 -8.33 4.72 -3.93
CA GLY A 21 -7.50 3.57 -3.57
C GLY A 21 -8.16 2.61 -2.57
N TRP A 22 -7.51 1.47 -2.33
CA TRP A 22 -8.12 0.36 -1.60
C TRP A 22 -8.34 0.66 -0.12
N LEU A 23 -9.56 0.53 0.40
CA LEU A 23 -9.92 0.92 1.78
C LEU A 23 -9.71 2.42 2.07
N VAL A 24 -10.00 3.28 1.09
CA VAL A 24 -10.18 4.73 1.29
C VAL A 24 -11.66 5.02 1.07
N ASP A 25 -12.33 5.55 2.09
CA ASP A 25 -13.74 5.93 1.98
C ASP A 25 -13.85 7.22 1.15
N SER A 26 -14.33 7.12 -0.09
CA SER A 26 -14.47 8.22 -1.05
C SER A 26 -15.68 9.14 -0.81
N GLY A 27 -16.28 9.10 0.39
CA GLY A 27 -17.54 9.78 0.72
C GLY A 27 -17.56 10.50 2.06
N LEU A 28 -16.40 10.83 2.63
CA LEU A 28 -16.28 11.59 3.89
C LEU A 28 -15.64 12.98 3.69
N GLU A 29 -15.77 13.54 2.50
CA GLU A 29 -15.68 15.00 2.35
C GLU A 29 -17.03 15.56 2.86
N ASP A 30 -16.96 16.41 3.91
CA ASP A 30 -18.06 17.21 4.48
C ASP A 30 -19.13 16.53 5.37
N GLN A 31 -18.71 15.99 6.52
CA GLN A 31 -19.51 16.22 7.74
C GLN A 31 -18.62 16.80 8.83
N ASP A 32 -18.50 18.13 8.80
CA ASP A 32 -18.26 18.93 10.00
C ASP A 32 -19.32 18.57 11.05
N VAL A 33 -19.00 17.61 11.92
CA VAL A 33 -19.78 17.39 13.13
C VAL A 33 -19.38 18.49 14.10
N ASP A 34 -19.99 19.65 13.90
CA ASP A 34 -20.11 20.72 14.88
C ASP A 34 -20.53 20.10 16.23
N THR A 35 -19.54 19.83 17.08
CA THR A 35 -19.77 19.51 18.49
C THR A 35 -19.57 20.80 19.30
N SER A 36 -20.22 21.87 18.87
CA SER A 36 -20.48 23.03 19.70
C SER A 36 -21.91 22.97 20.24
N ALA A 37 -21.98 22.96 21.58
CA ALA A 37 -23.14 23.23 22.43
C ALA A 37 -24.23 22.15 22.56
N LYS A 38 -24.22 21.46 23.70
CA LYS A 38 -25.20 21.75 24.77
C LYS A 38 -24.85 21.07 26.09
N ASP A 39 -24.47 21.90 27.05
CA ASP A 39 -24.63 21.63 28.47
C ASP A 39 -26.06 21.13 28.76
N THR A 40 -26.20 19.96 29.37
CA THR A 40 -27.31 19.70 30.29
C THR A 40 -26.82 18.70 31.34
N SER A 41 -26.55 19.26 32.52
CA SER A 41 -26.38 18.57 33.79
C SER A 41 -27.54 17.63 34.10
N SER A 42 -27.30 16.32 34.07
CA SER A 42 -27.83 15.36 35.07
C SER A 42 -27.40 13.94 34.73
N SER A 43 -27.03 13.19 35.77
CA SER A 43 -27.02 11.72 35.82
C SER A 43 -25.78 11.02 35.29
N ARG A 44 -24.84 10.89 36.22
CA ARG A 44 -23.86 9.83 36.43
C ARG A 44 -24.39 8.44 36.04
N GLU A 45 -24.29 8.08 34.76
CA GLU A 45 -24.25 6.68 34.32
C GLU A 45 -22.88 6.42 33.71
N LEU A 46 -22.23 5.37 34.22
CA LEU A 46 -20.90 4.91 33.86
C LEU A 46 -20.87 4.54 32.37
N ARG A 47 -20.51 5.48 31.51
CA ARG A 47 -20.09 5.19 30.14
C ARG A 47 -18.74 4.50 30.22
N LEU A 48 -18.77 3.17 30.21
CA LEU A 48 -17.60 2.35 29.90
C LEU A 48 -17.03 2.86 28.57
N ASP A 49 -15.73 3.17 28.57
CA ASP A 49 -14.95 3.60 27.40
C ASP A 49 -14.84 2.50 26.33
N ASN A 50 -15.98 2.05 25.80
CA ASN A 50 -16.05 1.36 24.52
C ASN A 50 -15.97 2.43 23.42
N GLN A 51 -14.84 3.13 23.36
CA GLN A 51 -14.49 3.90 22.17
C GLN A 51 -14.08 2.85 21.12
N GLU A 52 -15.07 2.25 20.46
CA GLU A 52 -14.81 1.45 19.26
C GLU A 52 -13.94 2.31 18.33
N PRO A 53 -12.79 1.79 17.86
CA PRO A 53 -11.91 2.57 17.03
C PRO A 53 -12.69 3.05 15.82
N ASP A 54 -12.60 4.34 15.53
CA ASP A 54 -13.30 4.94 14.42
C ASP A 54 -12.97 4.15 13.14
N ARG A 55 -13.98 3.91 12.31
CA ARG A 55 -13.89 3.08 11.10
C ARG A 55 -12.68 3.50 10.24
N ALA A 56 -12.43 4.81 10.15
CA ALA A 56 -11.29 5.38 9.44
C ALA A 56 -9.94 4.89 9.99
N GLN A 57 -9.79 4.80 11.32
CA GLN A 57 -8.58 4.27 11.95
C GLN A 57 -8.39 2.79 11.64
N GLN A 58 -9.45 1.99 11.72
CA GLN A 58 -9.39 0.56 11.38
C GLN A 58 -8.95 0.36 9.91
N MET A 59 -9.50 1.14 8.98
CA MET A 59 -9.15 1.08 7.55
C MET A 59 -7.70 1.49 7.31
N SER A 60 -7.21 2.52 8.00
CA SER A 60 -5.81 2.95 7.94
C SER A 60 -4.86 1.85 8.44
N VAL A 61 -5.18 1.19 9.57
CA VAL A 61 -4.39 0.08 10.11
C VAL A 61 -4.36 -1.09 9.12
N LEU A 62 -5.51 -1.46 8.55
CA LEU A 62 -5.58 -2.53 7.55
C LEU A 62 -4.70 -2.20 6.33
N ARG A 63 -4.72 -0.95 5.85
CA ARG A 63 -3.84 -0.51 4.76
C ARG A 63 -2.35 -0.65 5.14
N SER A 64 -1.98 -0.26 6.36
CA SER A 64 -0.58 -0.37 6.81
C SER A 64 -0.04 -1.80 6.92
N ILE A 65 -0.93 -2.79 6.99
CA ILE A 65 -0.56 -4.20 7.09
C ILE A 65 -0.58 -4.84 5.69
N TYR A 66 -1.70 -4.69 4.98
CA TYR A 66 -1.93 -5.45 3.76
C TYR A 66 -1.27 -4.82 2.52
N ILE A 67 -1.11 -3.50 2.44
CA ILE A 67 -0.41 -2.87 1.30
C ILE A 67 1.07 -3.33 1.25
N PRO A 68 1.84 -3.31 2.35
CA PRO A 68 3.19 -3.87 2.35
C PRO A 68 3.24 -5.36 2.05
N GLN A 69 2.29 -6.15 2.57
CA GLN A 69 2.24 -7.60 2.31
C GLN A 69 1.95 -7.92 0.84
N VAL A 70 0.97 -7.26 0.23
CA VAL A 70 0.62 -7.40 -1.19
C VAL A 70 1.80 -7.01 -2.07
N THR A 71 2.47 -5.92 -1.73
CA THR A 71 3.67 -5.44 -2.44
C THR A 71 4.82 -6.45 -2.34
N SER A 72 5.09 -6.97 -1.14
CA SER A 72 6.12 -7.99 -0.95
C SER A 72 5.81 -9.27 -1.71
N LEU A 73 4.54 -9.70 -1.73
CA LEU A 73 4.11 -10.88 -2.48
C LEU A 73 4.27 -10.66 -3.98
N LEU A 74 3.87 -9.49 -4.49
CA LEU A 74 4.04 -9.14 -5.90
C LEU A 74 5.52 -9.13 -6.28
N GLN A 75 6.38 -8.51 -5.47
CA GLN A 75 7.82 -8.49 -5.69
C GLN A 75 8.45 -9.89 -5.68
N ASN A 76 7.98 -10.79 -4.81
CA ASN A 76 8.41 -12.20 -4.80
C ASN A 76 8.04 -12.91 -6.11
N ILE A 77 6.83 -12.69 -6.61
CA ILE A 77 6.36 -13.31 -7.85
C ILE A 77 7.14 -12.76 -9.04
N LEU A 78 7.35 -11.44 -9.12
CA LEU A 78 8.13 -10.79 -10.19
C LEU A 78 9.57 -11.29 -10.20
N HIS A 79 10.21 -11.39 -9.03
CA HIS A 79 11.56 -11.93 -8.94
C HIS A 79 11.63 -13.42 -9.32
N SER A 80 10.64 -14.24 -8.92
CA SER A 80 10.60 -15.67 -9.28
C SER A 80 10.30 -15.93 -10.75
N THR A 81 9.68 -14.96 -11.43
CA THR A 81 9.38 -15.01 -12.87
C THR A 81 10.44 -14.30 -13.72
N GLU A 82 11.54 -13.86 -13.09
CA GLU A 82 12.62 -13.10 -13.72
C GLU A 82 12.16 -11.80 -14.41
N ASN A 83 10.99 -11.28 -14.02
CA ASN A 83 10.46 -10.04 -14.55
C ASN A 83 10.93 -8.87 -13.69
N TYR A 84 12.23 -8.62 -13.77
CA TYR A 84 12.91 -7.60 -12.97
C TYR A 84 12.52 -6.17 -13.35
N LYS A 85 12.17 -5.94 -14.63
CA LYS A 85 11.75 -4.63 -15.12
C LYS A 85 10.45 -4.16 -14.45
N ASP A 86 9.47 -5.05 -14.34
CA ASP A 86 8.22 -4.74 -13.64
C ASP A 86 8.44 -4.59 -12.13
N SER A 87 9.41 -5.30 -11.55
CA SER A 87 9.79 -5.09 -10.15
C SER A 87 10.41 -3.71 -9.90
N VAL A 88 11.12 -3.14 -10.87
CA VAL A 88 11.60 -1.75 -10.79
C VAL A 88 10.46 -0.76 -10.95
N ARG A 89 9.56 -0.99 -11.91
CA ARG A 89 8.36 -0.17 -12.11
C ARG A 89 7.42 -0.16 -10.90
N LEU A 90 7.43 -1.23 -10.10
CA LEU A 90 6.70 -1.27 -8.83
C LEU A 90 7.12 -0.16 -7.87
N ALA A 91 8.39 0.25 -7.88
CA ALA A 91 8.86 1.38 -7.08
C ALA A 91 8.19 2.70 -7.49
N ASP A 92 8.00 2.94 -8.80
CA ASP A 92 7.29 4.11 -9.32
C ASP A 92 5.82 4.10 -8.86
N ILE A 93 5.17 2.92 -8.87
CA ILE A 93 3.80 2.77 -8.40
C ILE A 93 3.66 3.10 -6.92
N ILE A 94 4.61 2.64 -6.09
CA ILE A 94 4.58 2.91 -4.64
C ILE A 94 4.84 4.39 -4.33
N ALA A 95 5.78 5.00 -5.06
CA ALA A 95 6.12 6.41 -4.93
C ALA A 95 5.10 7.36 -5.58
N SER A 96 4.14 6.83 -6.34
CA SER A 96 3.13 7.64 -7.03
C SER A 96 2.22 8.40 -6.06
N GLU A 97 2.06 9.69 -6.34
CA GLU A 97 1.15 10.57 -5.60
C GLU A 97 -0.33 10.19 -5.82
N GLN A 98 -0.67 9.48 -6.90
CA GLN A 98 -2.05 9.11 -7.22
C GLN A 98 -2.70 8.21 -6.15
N HIS A 99 -1.94 7.25 -5.63
CA HIS A 99 -2.43 6.27 -4.66
C HIS A 99 -1.81 6.45 -3.27
N GLN A 100 -0.80 7.33 -3.14
CA GLN A 100 -0.12 7.66 -1.88
C GLN A 100 0.34 6.41 -1.11
N LEU A 101 0.71 5.33 -1.82
CA LEU A 101 0.95 4.02 -1.19
C LEU A 101 2.11 4.08 -0.20
N TYR A 102 3.12 4.91 -0.47
CA TYR A 102 4.25 5.15 0.42
C TYR A 102 3.84 5.53 1.86
N LYS A 103 2.69 6.17 2.07
CA LYS A 103 2.18 6.52 3.42
C LYS A 103 1.72 5.31 4.22
N ALA A 104 1.37 4.21 3.55
CA ALA A 104 0.97 2.96 4.20
C ALA A 104 2.18 2.10 4.61
N PHE A 105 3.40 2.42 4.18
CA PHE A 105 4.60 1.68 4.56
C PHE A 105 5.20 2.23 5.84
N GLY A 106 5.51 1.34 6.78
CA GLY A 106 6.45 1.65 7.86
C GLY A 106 7.89 1.72 7.35
N SER A 107 8.76 2.45 8.05
CA SER A 107 10.17 2.65 7.64
C SER A 107 10.92 1.34 7.44
N CYS A 108 10.69 0.34 8.30
CA CYS A 108 11.31 -0.98 8.17
C CYS A 108 10.85 -1.74 6.93
N GLU A 109 9.56 -1.66 6.60
CA GLU A 109 8.99 -2.33 5.44
C GLU A 109 9.48 -1.70 4.14
N LEU A 110 9.57 -0.37 4.10
CA LEU A 110 10.11 0.34 2.95
C LEU A 110 11.61 0.03 2.76
N GLN A 111 12.39 -0.03 3.85
CA GLN A 111 13.79 -0.44 3.78
C GLN A 111 13.92 -1.87 3.23
N ARG A 112 13.09 -2.80 3.70
CA ARG A 112 13.08 -4.19 3.21
C ARG A 112 12.72 -4.27 1.73
N PHE A 113 11.76 -3.47 1.28
CA PHE A 113 11.40 -3.34 -0.13
C PHE A 113 12.58 -2.84 -0.98
N LEU A 114 13.29 -1.80 -0.51
CA LEU A 114 14.44 -1.23 -1.22
C LEU A 114 15.64 -2.18 -1.28
N ILE A 115 15.93 -2.93 -0.22
CA ILE A 115 16.98 -3.96 -0.24
C ILE A 115 16.67 -5.02 -1.31
N LYS A 116 15.42 -5.46 -1.38
CA LYS A 116 14.99 -6.43 -2.41
C LYS A 116 15.03 -5.85 -3.82
N LEU A 117 14.73 -4.55 -3.96
CA LEU A 117 14.87 -3.85 -5.23
C LEU A 117 16.34 -3.75 -5.66
N GLN A 118 17.26 -3.50 -4.73
CA GLN A 118 18.70 -3.52 -5.00
C GLN A 118 19.17 -4.88 -5.52
N GLU A 119 18.72 -5.98 -4.90
CA GLU A 119 18.99 -7.34 -5.40
C GLU A 119 18.51 -7.51 -6.83
N THR A 120 17.30 -7.00 -7.12
CA THR A 120 16.72 -7.03 -8.47
C THR A 120 17.55 -6.23 -9.48
N SER A 121 18.03 -5.05 -9.11
CA SER A 121 18.92 -4.25 -9.97
C SER A 121 20.27 -4.95 -10.20
N ARG A 122 20.78 -5.72 -9.23
CA ARG A 122 22.00 -6.52 -9.42
C ARG A 122 21.79 -7.61 -10.47
N GLU A 123 20.68 -8.34 -10.41
CA GLU A 123 20.34 -9.36 -11.41
C GLU A 123 20.17 -8.74 -12.82
N LEU A 124 19.69 -7.50 -12.92
CA LEU A 124 19.63 -6.77 -14.19
C LEU A 124 21.01 -6.43 -14.76
N LEU A 125 21.94 -6.00 -13.91
CA LEU A 125 23.32 -5.70 -14.30
C LEU A 125 24.05 -6.96 -14.78
N ASP A 126 23.83 -8.10 -14.11
CA ASP A 126 24.40 -9.40 -14.53
C ASP A 126 23.90 -9.83 -15.92
N ARG A 127 22.74 -9.31 -16.36
CA ARG A 127 22.17 -9.54 -17.69
C ARG A 127 22.60 -8.50 -18.74
N ASN A 128 23.59 -7.65 -18.45
CA ASN A 128 24.04 -6.54 -19.31
C ASN A 128 22.97 -5.47 -19.59
N CYS A 129 21.99 -5.32 -18.69
CA CYS A 129 21.10 -4.17 -18.67
C CYS A 129 21.62 -3.13 -17.67
N ASP A 130 21.17 -1.89 -17.79
CA ASP A 130 21.29 -0.89 -16.72
C ASP A 130 20.46 -1.31 -15.48
N ALA A 131 20.70 -0.67 -14.33
CA ALA A 131 20.05 -0.95 -13.05
C ALA A 131 18.50 -0.83 -13.08
N LEU A 132 17.96 -0.14 -14.09
CA LEU A 132 16.53 0.03 -14.35
C LEU A 132 15.97 -0.93 -15.42
N GLY A 133 16.83 -1.76 -16.02
CA GLY A 133 16.44 -2.76 -17.03
C GLY A 133 16.39 -2.24 -18.47
N TYR A 134 17.06 -1.12 -18.76
CA TYR A 134 17.28 -0.64 -20.13
C TYR A 134 18.56 -1.26 -20.70
N PRO A 135 18.60 -1.55 -22.02
CA PRO A 135 19.82 -2.07 -22.63
C PRO A 135 20.94 -1.01 -22.61
N LEU A 136 22.16 -1.44 -22.32
CA LEU A 136 23.36 -0.61 -22.45
C LEU A 136 23.62 -0.38 -23.94
N GLN A 137 23.53 0.88 -24.41
CA GLN A 137 23.83 1.27 -25.80
C GLN A 137 25.33 1.33 -26.06
#